data_AF-A0A9E2P1C8-F1
#
_entry.id   AF-A0A9E2P1C8-F1
#
_cell.length_a   1.000
_cell.length_b   1.000
_cell.length_c   1.000
_cell.angle_alpha   90.00
_cell.angle_beta   90.00
_cell.angle_gamma   90.00
#
_symmetry.space_group_name_H-M   'P 1'
#
loop_
_entity.id
_entity.type
_entity.pdbx_description
1 polymer ?
#
loop_
_entity_poly.entity_id
_entity_poly.type
_entity_poly.pdbx_seq_one_letter_code
_entity_poly.pdbx_strand_id
1 'polypeptide(L)'
;MIQITDKSQCCGCTACASICAHDAVTMQPDALGFLYPVVDKDKCVDCGLCEKVCAFNDHYDTSLNLPKPDAYAARHKDMKEVETSRSGAAFIAISDYVLENGGVVYGAGYTDHFRVVHKRAVTKEERDEFKGSKYVQSDLTGVFRQVKQDLKDGLTVLFSGTPCQTAGLNAYVGKKLRENLILVDIVCHGVPGPYLWRDYIAY
;
A
#
# COMPACT_ATOMS: atom_id res chain seq x y z
N MET A 1 -10.33 -13.39 -16.16
CA MET A 1 -8.97 -12.86 -15.89
C MET A 1 -8.98 -11.33 -15.90
N ILE A 2 -8.18 -10.67 -15.04
CA ILE A 2 -8.14 -9.19 -14.97
C ILE A 2 -7.66 -8.58 -16.30
N GLN A 3 -8.37 -7.57 -16.78
CA GLN A 3 -7.99 -6.81 -17.97
C GLN A 3 -8.31 -5.33 -17.74
N ILE A 4 -7.31 -4.46 -17.90
CA ILE A 4 -7.49 -3.01 -17.76
C ILE A 4 -7.74 -2.42 -19.15
N THR A 5 -9.00 -2.12 -19.46
CA THR A 5 -9.40 -1.43 -20.69
C THR A 5 -9.46 0.09 -20.51
N ASP A 6 -9.78 0.54 -19.30
CA ASP A 6 -9.72 1.94 -18.88
C ASP A 6 -8.73 2.10 -17.72
N LYS A 7 -7.69 2.90 -17.94
CA LYS A 7 -6.66 3.19 -16.94
C LYS A 7 -7.19 3.92 -15.71
N SER A 8 -8.35 4.59 -15.80
CA SER A 8 -8.99 5.24 -14.64
C SER A 8 -9.44 4.23 -13.59
N GLN A 9 -9.66 2.97 -13.98
CA GLN A 9 -10.13 1.88 -13.12
C GLN A 9 -8.99 1.07 -12.49
N CYS A 10 -7.77 1.60 -12.47
CA CYS A 10 -6.63 0.94 -11.84
C CYS A 10 -5.60 1.93 -11.31
N CYS A 11 -5.19 1.73 -10.05
CA CYS A 11 -4.10 2.50 -9.43
C CYS A 11 -2.81 1.70 -9.22
N GLY A 12 -2.71 0.47 -9.73
CA GLY A 12 -1.49 -0.33 -9.65
C GLY A 12 -1.11 -0.84 -8.25
N CYS A 13 -2.07 -1.10 -7.35
CA CYS A 13 -1.78 -1.51 -5.97
C CYS A 13 -1.23 -2.94 -5.79
N THR A 14 -1.06 -3.70 -6.87
CA THR A 14 -0.49 -5.07 -6.90
C THR A 14 -1.31 -6.18 -6.24
N ALA A 15 -2.54 -5.92 -5.79
CA ALA A 15 -3.41 -6.94 -5.19
C ALA A 15 -3.62 -8.16 -6.13
N CYS A 16 -3.91 -7.88 -7.40
CA CYS A 16 -4.13 -8.88 -8.44
C CYS A 16 -2.88 -9.70 -8.77
N ALA A 17 -1.69 -9.08 -8.77
CA ALA A 17 -0.41 -9.77 -8.91
C ALA A 17 -0.11 -10.64 -7.68
N SER A 18 -0.34 -10.10 -6.49
CA SER A 18 -0.03 -10.76 -5.22
C SER A 18 -0.90 -11.98 -4.95
N ILE A 19 -2.20 -11.94 -5.30
CA ILE A 19 -3.13 -13.07 -5.13
C ILE A 19 -2.91 -14.20 -6.13
N CYS A 20 -2.23 -13.94 -7.26
CA CYS A 20 -2.03 -14.93 -8.30
C CYS A 20 -1.01 -15.98 -7.84
N ALA A 21 -1.47 -17.21 -7.58
CA ALA A 21 -0.61 -18.34 -7.17
C ALA A 21 0.22 -18.93 -8.33
N HIS A 22 -0.09 -18.58 -9.57
CA HIS A 22 0.61 -19.04 -10.78
C HIS A 22 1.60 -18.01 -11.34
N ASP A 23 1.78 -16.87 -10.64
CA ASP A 23 2.59 -15.74 -11.11
C ASP A 23 2.26 -15.32 -12.56
N ALA A 24 0.98 -15.44 -12.93
CA ALA A 24 0.46 -15.12 -14.26
C ALA A 24 0.15 -13.63 -14.44
N VAL A 25 0.29 -12.80 -13.39
CA VAL A 25 0.03 -11.37 -13.44
C VAL A 25 1.29 -10.62 -13.05
N THR A 26 1.84 -9.83 -13.99
CA THR A 26 3.01 -8.98 -13.77
C THR A 26 2.60 -7.51 -13.80
N MET A 27 3.32 -6.65 -13.08
CA MET A 27 3.07 -5.20 -13.09
C MET A 27 4.03 -4.55 -14.08
N GLN A 28 3.51 -3.87 -15.10
CA GLN A 28 4.32 -3.24 -16.14
C GLN A 28 4.05 -1.74 -16.22
N PRO A 29 5.10 -0.91 -16.42
CA PRO A 29 4.94 0.53 -16.52
C PRO A 29 4.31 0.92 -17.85
N ASP A 30 3.49 1.97 -17.82
CA ASP A 30 3.07 2.68 -19.03
C ASP A 30 4.08 3.77 -19.44
N ALA A 31 3.71 4.60 -20.43
CA ALA A 31 4.54 5.67 -20.94
C ALA A 31 4.92 6.74 -19.88
N LEU A 32 4.14 6.87 -18.79
CA LEU A 32 4.42 7.78 -17.68
C LEU A 32 5.07 7.07 -16.48
N GLY A 33 5.29 5.76 -16.60
CA GLY A 33 5.87 4.92 -15.57
C GLY A 33 4.86 4.32 -14.58
N PHE A 34 3.56 4.55 -14.77
CA PHE A 34 2.54 3.98 -13.88
C PHE A 34 2.43 2.47 -14.10
N LEU A 35 2.46 1.71 -13.01
CA LEU A 35 2.36 0.25 -13.06
C LEU A 35 0.92 -0.23 -13.22
N TYR A 36 0.69 -1.09 -14.21
CA TYR A 36 -0.58 -1.77 -14.48
C TYR A 36 -0.40 -3.29 -14.60
N PRO A 37 -1.41 -4.09 -14.23
CA PRO A 37 -1.33 -5.55 -14.35
C PRO A 37 -1.42 -6.00 -15.81
N VAL A 38 -0.52 -6.91 -16.19
CA VAL A 38 -0.49 -7.60 -17.48
C VAL A 38 -0.53 -9.10 -17.22
N VAL A 39 -1.50 -9.78 -17.85
CA VAL A 39 -1.74 -11.22 -17.68
C VAL A 39 -0.99 -12.01 -18.74
N ASP A 40 -0.17 -12.96 -18.28
CA ASP A 40 0.42 -14.03 -19.09
C ASP A 40 -0.63 -15.15 -19.26
N LYS A 41 -1.11 -15.33 -20.49
CA LYS A 41 -2.18 -16.29 -20.81
C LYS A 41 -1.71 -17.74 -20.71
N ASP A 42 -0.42 -18.00 -20.88
CA ASP A 42 0.12 -19.37 -20.86
C ASP A 42 0.22 -19.90 -19.41
N LYS A 43 0.36 -18.99 -18.44
CA LYS A 43 0.36 -19.32 -17.00
C LYS A 43 -1.01 -19.21 -16.34
N CYS A 44 -1.92 -18.45 -16.94
CA CYS A 44 -3.22 -18.18 -16.35
C CYS A 44 -4.14 -19.41 -16.45
N VAL A 45 -4.68 -19.85 -15.31
CA VAL A 45 -5.65 -20.95 -15.22
C VAL A 45 -7.10 -20.47 -15.13
N ASP A 46 -7.34 -19.19 -15.42
CA ASP A 46 -8.64 -18.51 -15.40
C ASP A 46 -9.48 -18.70 -14.11
N CYS A 47 -8.81 -18.66 -12.96
CA CYS A 47 -9.46 -18.85 -11.65
C CYS A 47 -10.27 -17.63 -11.14
N GLY A 48 -10.22 -16.48 -11.82
CA GLY A 48 -10.96 -15.25 -11.46
C GLY A 48 -10.49 -14.52 -10.19
N LEU A 49 -9.48 -15.02 -9.47
CA LEU A 49 -9.05 -14.44 -8.19
C LEU A 49 -8.50 -13.01 -8.32
N CYS A 50 -7.83 -12.70 -9.43
CA CYS A 50 -7.27 -11.38 -9.70
C CYS A 50 -8.36 -10.29 -9.86
N GLU A 51 -9.53 -10.65 -10.39
CA GLU A 51 -10.69 -9.75 -10.50
C GLU A 51 -11.41 -9.63 -9.16
N LYS A 52 -11.59 -10.75 -8.45
CA LYS A 52 -12.27 -10.79 -7.16
C LYS A 52 -11.54 -9.99 -6.07
N VAL A 53 -10.21 -9.96 -6.08
CA VAL A 53 -9.42 -9.20 -5.09
C VAL A 53 -9.38 -7.70 -5.38
N CYS A 54 -9.74 -7.27 -6.59
CA CYS A 54 -9.61 -5.88 -7.00
C CYS A 54 -10.58 -4.99 -6.22
N ALA A 55 -10.08 -3.90 -5.64
CA ALA A 55 -10.92 -2.93 -4.92
C ALA A 55 -11.85 -2.10 -5.83
N PHE A 56 -11.58 -2.10 -7.15
CA PHE A 56 -12.42 -1.47 -8.17
C PHE A 56 -13.52 -2.40 -8.70
N ASN A 57 -13.63 -3.61 -8.15
CA ASN A 57 -14.71 -4.52 -8.47
C ASN A 57 -16.02 -4.01 -7.85
N ASP A 58 -17.13 -4.03 -8.61
CA ASP A 58 -18.48 -3.67 -8.15
C ASP A 58 -18.94 -4.45 -6.91
N HIS A 59 -18.36 -5.63 -6.67
CA HIS A 59 -18.66 -6.50 -5.54
C HIS A 59 -17.59 -6.45 -4.43
N TYR A 60 -16.80 -5.37 -4.36
CA TYR A 60 -15.84 -5.19 -3.28
C TYR A 60 -16.52 -5.21 -1.90
N ASP A 61 -15.97 -5.99 -0.96
CA ASP A 61 -16.56 -6.19 0.37
C ASP A 61 -16.38 -4.93 1.24
N THR A 62 -17.48 -4.21 1.42
CA THR A 62 -17.60 -3.02 2.28
C THR A 62 -18.31 -3.30 3.60
N SER A 63 -18.52 -4.58 3.97
CA SER A 63 -19.27 -4.96 5.18
C SER A 63 -18.68 -4.46 6.50
N LEU A 64 -17.40 -4.06 6.51
CA LEU A 64 -16.72 -3.49 7.67
C LEU A 64 -16.70 -1.95 7.68
N ASN A 65 -17.28 -1.30 6.66
CA ASN A 65 -17.36 0.16 6.65
C ASN A 65 -18.25 0.63 7.80
N LEU A 66 -17.79 1.66 8.50
CA LEU A 66 -18.59 2.32 9.52
C LEU A 66 -19.79 3.01 8.86
N PRO A 67 -21.03 2.82 9.34
CA PRO A 67 -22.19 3.58 8.86
C PRO A 67 -22.00 5.09 9.01
N LYS A 68 -21.26 5.49 10.05
CA LYS A 68 -20.83 6.86 10.30
C LYS A 68 -19.39 6.81 10.84
N PRO A 69 -18.41 7.43 10.17
CA PRO A 69 -17.04 7.47 10.68
C PRO A 69 -16.94 8.39 11.89
N ASP A 70 -16.16 7.98 12.88
CA ASP A 70 -15.72 8.89 13.93
C ASP A 70 -14.65 9.84 13.37
N ALA A 71 -14.79 11.13 13.70
CA ALA A 71 -13.91 12.17 13.20
C ALA A 71 -13.26 12.91 14.37
N TYR A 72 -11.93 12.90 14.38
CA TYR A 72 -11.12 13.57 15.39
C TYR A 72 -10.06 14.45 14.72
N ALA A 73 -9.73 15.56 15.38
CA ALA A 73 -8.54 16.33 15.05
C ALA A 73 -7.48 16.06 16.12
N ALA A 74 -6.30 15.61 15.71
CA ALA A 74 -5.21 15.28 16.62
C ALA A 74 -3.87 15.76 16.06
N ARG A 75 -2.94 16.03 16.97
CA ARG A 75 -1.54 16.33 16.69
C ARG A 75 -0.67 15.63 17.71
N HIS A 76 0.49 15.15 17.29
CA HIS A 76 1.49 14.57 18.16
C HIS A 76 1.90 15.56 19.27
N LYS A 77 2.15 15.02 20.48
CA LYS A 77 2.50 15.84 21.66
C LYS A 77 3.93 16.36 21.60
N ASP A 78 4.85 15.56 21.08
CA ASP A 78 6.23 15.99 20.84
C ASP A 78 6.31 16.79 19.53
N MET A 79 6.77 18.03 19.62
CA MET A 79 6.94 18.92 18.47
C MET A 79 8.07 18.51 17.54
N LYS A 80 9.09 17.79 18.00
CA LYS A 80 10.15 17.28 17.12
C LYS A 80 9.61 16.29 16.09
N GLU A 81 8.65 15.47 16.50
CA GLU A 81 7.96 14.55 15.60
C GLU A 81 7.04 15.28 14.62
N VAL A 82 6.43 16.39 15.05
CA VAL A 82 5.60 17.25 14.18
C VAL A 82 6.47 17.93 13.13
N GLU A 83 7.61 18.51 13.52
CA GLU A 83 8.52 19.26 12.65
C GLU A 83 9.14 18.40 11.54
N THR A 84 9.36 17.12 11.82
CA THR A 84 9.90 16.16 10.83
C THR A 84 8.82 15.41 10.04
N SER A 85 7.54 15.72 10.29
CA SER A 85 6.39 15.11 9.63
C SER A 85 5.71 16.07 8.65
N ARG A 86 4.85 15.53 7.77
CA ARG A 86 4.12 16.37 6.80
C ARG A 86 2.97 17.18 7.42
N SER A 87 2.43 16.71 8.55
CA SER A 87 1.24 17.27 9.20
C SER A 87 1.32 16.99 10.71
N GLY A 88 0.22 16.62 11.36
CA GLY A 88 0.16 16.41 12.80
C GLY A 88 0.88 15.16 13.35
N ALA A 89 1.71 14.48 12.56
CA ALA A 89 2.50 13.30 12.95
C ALA A 89 1.68 12.13 13.56
N ALA A 90 0.42 11.97 13.15
CA ALA A 90 -0.43 10.86 13.61
C ALA A 90 0.14 9.47 13.23
N PHE A 91 0.70 9.34 12.03
CA PHE A 91 1.38 8.12 11.59
C PHE A 91 2.48 7.70 12.56
N ILE A 92 3.23 8.65 13.12
CA ILE A 92 4.30 8.38 14.08
C ILE A 92 3.75 7.81 15.38
N ALA A 93 2.74 8.44 15.97
CA ALA A 93 2.12 7.92 17.19
C ALA A 93 1.57 6.50 17.00
N ILE A 94 0.92 6.22 15.87
CA ILE A 94 0.33 4.90 15.59
C ILE A 94 1.43 3.85 15.36
N SER A 95 2.48 4.19 14.61
CA SER A 95 3.57 3.24 14.33
C SER A 95 4.46 2.99 15.55
N ASP A 96 4.66 3.99 16.41
CA ASP A 96 5.36 3.82 17.68
C ASP A 96 4.68 2.77 18.55
N TYR A 97 3.36 2.85 18.70
CA TYR A 97 2.58 1.85 19.43
C TYR A 97 2.79 0.44 18.86
N VAL A 98 2.75 0.27 17.53
CA VAL A 98 2.92 -1.04 16.90
C VAL A 98 4.32 -1.59 17.12
N LEU A 99 5.37 -0.77 16.93
CA LEU A 99 6.76 -1.18 17.09
C LEU A 99 7.11 -1.50 18.55
N GLU A 100 6.61 -0.70 19.50
CA GLU A 100 6.81 -0.92 20.95
C GLU A 100 6.16 -2.22 21.45
N ASN A 101 5.15 -2.72 20.74
CA ASN A 101 4.50 -4.00 21.00
C ASN A 101 5.04 -5.15 20.13
N GLY A 102 6.23 -4.98 19.54
CA GLY A 102 6.90 -6.02 18.75
C GLY A 102 6.28 -6.30 17.38
N GLY A 103 5.42 -5.39 16.89
CA GLY A 103 4.82 -5.45 15.57
C GLY A 103 5.73 -4.91 14.46
N VAL A 104 5.16 -4.79 13.26
CA VAL A 104 5.87 -4.41 12.03
C VAL A 104 5.15 -3.27 11.34
N VAL A 105 5.90 -2.35 10.75
CA VAL A 105 5.35 -1.20 10.02
C VAL A 105 5.74 -1.27 8.55
N TYR A 106 4.77 -1.03 7.66
CA TYR A 106 4.98 -0.86 6.23
C TYR A 106 4.63 0.56 5.80
N GLY A 107 5.48 1.17 4.98
CA GLY A 107 5.26 2.52 4.49
C GLY A 107 6.15 2.86 3.29
N ALA A 108 5.90 4.03 2.72
CA ALA A 108 6.62 4.51 1.53
C ALA A 108 7.96 5.15 1.89
N GLY A 109 9.05 4.56 1.40
CA GLY A 109 10.42 5.05 1.47
C GLY A 109 11.01 5.28 0.07
N TYR A 110 12.33 5.46 0.02
CA TYR A 110 13.10 5.63 -1.22
C TYR A 110 14.09 4.48 -1.40
N THR A 111 14.29 4.05 -2.65
CA THR A 111 15.43 3.21 -3.04
C THR A 111 16.21 3.88 -4.16
N ASP A 112 17.50 3.57 -4.25
CA ASP A 112 18.40 4.00 -5.32
C ASP A 112 18.23 5.48 -5.67
N HIS A 113 17.97 5.80 -6.94
CA HIS A 113 17.73 7.14 -7.47
C HIS A 113 16.36 7.73 -7.06
N PHE A 114 16.08 7.79 -5.75
CA PHE A 114 14.84 8.32 -5.17
C PHE A 114 13.56 7.70 -5.74
N ARG A 115 13.62 6.44 -6.18
CA ARG A 115 12.44 5.69 -6.58
C ARG A 115 11.61 5.37 -5.34
N VAL A 116 10.32 5.66 -5.38
CA VAL A 116 9.44 5.43 -4.24
C VAL A 116 9.02 3.96 -4.19
N VAL A 117 9.27 3.32 -3.06
CA VAL A 117 8.94 1.91 -2.82
C VAL A 117 8.32 1.76 -1.44
N HIS A 118 7.45 0.76 -1.27
CA HIS A 118 7.01 0.37 0.07
C HIS A 118 8.04 -0.57 0.70
N LYS A 119 8.38 -0.30 1.96
CA LYS A 119 9.34 -1.09 2.73
C LYS A 119 8.72 -1.55 4.05
N ARG A 120 9.38 -2.54 4.65
CA ARG A 120 9.10 -3.10 5.98
C ARG A 120 10.08 -2.49 7.00
N ALA A 121 9.58 -2.14 8.18
CA ALA A 121 10.38 -1.66 9.31
C ALA A 121 9.98 -2.41 10.60
N VAL A 122 10.98 -2.78 11.38
CA VAL A 122 10.85 -3.36 12.73
C VAL A 122 11.47 -2.49 13.82
N THR A 123 12.10 -1.38 13.44
CA THR A 123 12.59 -0.36 14.38
C THR A 123 12.05 1.02 14.05
N LYS A 124 12.14 1.95 15.01
CA LYS A 124 11.73 3.35 14.81
C LYS A 124 12.65 4.04 13.79
N GLU A 125 13.93 3.70 13.80
CA GLU A 125 14.95 4.23 12.89
C GLU A 125 14.67 3.83 11.44
N GLU A 126 14.27 2.58 11.21
CA GLU A 126 13.84 2.12 9.88
C GLU A 126 12.52 2.79 9.45
N ARG A 127 11.55 2.87 10.37
CA ARG A 127 10.24 3.50 10.12
C ARG A 127 10.38 4.97 9.75
N ASP A 128 11.37 5.67 10.30
CA ASP A 128 11.57 7.09 10.07
C ASP A 128 11.86 7.42 8.60
N GLU A 129 12.32 6.45 7.79
CA GLU A 129 12.38 6.60 6.34
C GLU A 129 11.00 6.84 5.71
N PHE A 130 9.92 6.39 6.37
CA PHE A 130 8.54 6.52 5.92
C PHE A 130 7.91 7.87 6.29
N LYS A 131 8.62 8.71 7.07
CA LYS A 131 8.19 10.08 7.40
C LYS A 131 8.04 10.94 6.14
N GLY A 132 7.07 11.83 6.17
CA GLY A 132 6.81 12.76 5.06
C GLY A 132 6.11 12.12 3.86
N SER A 133 5.51 12.96 3.02
CA SER A 133 4.77 12.51 1.83
C SER A 133 5.69 12.37 0.63
N LYS A 134 5.59 11.22 -0.06
CA LYS A 134 6.23 10.97 -1.35
C LYS A 134 5.16 11.01 -2.42
N TYR A 135 5.12 12.09 -3.20
CA TYR A 135 4.09 12.31 -4.21
C TYR A 135 4.45 11.60 -5.52
N VAL A 136 4.57 10.28 -5.51
CA VAL A 136 4.81 9.43 -6.69
C VAL A 136 4.17 8.07 -6.41
N GLN A 137 3.74 7.33 -7.42
CA GLN A 137 3.29 5.95 -7.23
C GLN A 137 4.43 5.12 -6.60
N SER A 138 4.16 4.49 -5.46
CA SER A 138 5.10 3.58 -4.82
C SER A 138 5.03 2.18 -5.43
N ASP A 139 6.20 1.55 -5.62
CA ASP A 139 6.28 0.14 -5.99
C ASP A 139 5.96 -0.74 -4.76
N LEU A 140 4.98 -1.62 -4.92
CA LEU A 140 4.47 -2.55 -3.91
C LEU A 140 4.83 -4.01 -4.21
N THR A 141 5.72 -4.25 -5.18
CA THR A 141 6.11 -5.61 -5.59
C THR A 141 6.56 -6.44 -4.39
N GLY A 142 5.86 -7.56 -4.15
CA GLY A 142 6.13 -8.47 -3.04
C GLY A 142 5.63 -8.03 -1.66
N VAL A 143 5.32 -6.74 -1.47
CA VAL A 143 4.96 -6.16 -0.15
C VAL A 143 3.71 -6.81 0.43
N PHE A 144 2.65 -7.01 -0.37
CA PHE A 144 1.42 -7.65 0.12
C PHE A 144 1.68 -9.08 0.58
N ARG A 145 2.49 -9.85 -0.17
CA ARG A 145 2.89 -11.20 0.22
C ARG A 145 3.65 -11.19 1.55
N GLN A 146 4.54 -10.23 1.75
CA GLN A 146 5.28 -10.05 3.00
C GLN A 146 4.37 -9.69 4.18
N VAL A 147 3.45 -8.74 4.02
CA VAL A 147 2.44 -8.39 5.04
C VAL A 147 1.63 -9.61 5.46
N LYS A 148 1.15 -10.40 4.51
CA LYS A 148 0.37 -11.62 4.83
C LYS A 148 1.20 -12.68 5.54
N GLN A 149 2.51 -12.73 5.29
CA GLN A 149 3.41 -13.61 6.02
C GLN A 149 3.60 -13.14 7.47
N ASP A 150 3.92 -11.86 7.69
CA ASP A 150 4.05 -11.30 9.05
C ASP A 150 2.76 -11.51 9.89
N LEU A 151 1.58 -11.34 9.27
CA LEU A 151 0.30 -11.61 9.93
C LEU A 151 0.10 -13.10 10.27
N LYS A 152 0.57 -14.02 9.41
CA LYS A 152 0.53 -15.47 9.71
C LYS A 152 1.51 -15.85 10.82
N ASP A 153 2.61 -15.13 10.92
CA ASP A 153 3.62 -15.31 11.97
C ASP A 153 3.15 -14.70 13.32
N GLY A 154 1.92 -14.18 13.38
CA GLY A 154 1.28 -13.68 14.60
C GLY A 154 1.62 -12.23 14.94
N LEU A 155 2.31 -11.52 14.05
CA LEU A 155 2.70 -10.13 14.28
C LEU A 155 1.52 -9.19 14.04
N THR A 156 1.43 -8.13 14.86
CA THR A 156 0.61 -6.96 14.53
C THR A 156 1.31 -6.18 13.41
N VAL A 157 0.59 -5.90 12.33
CA VAL A 157 1.12 -5.19 11.17
C VAL A 157 0.39 -3.87 10.97
N LEU A 158 1.14 -2.77 10.92
CA LEU A 158 0.66 -1.48 10.41
C LEU A 158 1.03 -1.36 8.94
N PHE A 159 0.07 -1.04 8.08
CA PHE A 159 0.34 -0.65 6.70
C PHE A 159 -0.15 0.77 6.44
N SER A 160 0.77 1.64 6.04
CA SER A 160 0.51 3.02 5.62
C SER A 160 0.55 3.14 4.10
N GLY A 161 -0.47 3.72 3.46
CA GLY A 161 -0.50 3.86 2.00
C GLY A 161 -1.57 4.84 1.50
N THR A 162 -1.89 4.75 0.21
CA THR A 162 -3.07 5.43 -0.36
C THR A 162 -4.32 4.56 -0.21
N PRO A 163 -5.54 5.12 -0.34
CA PRO A 163 -6.78 4.37 -0.13
C PRO A 163 -6.92 3.15 -1.06
N CYS A 164 -6.43 3.23 -2.30
CA CYS A 164 -6.45 2.09 -3.21
C CYS A 164 -5.46 0.98 -2.82
N GLN A 165 -4.36 1.33 -2.15
CA GLN A 165 -3.38 0.38 -1.63
C GLN A 165 -3.92 -0.31 -0.37
N THR A 166 -4.47 0.44 0.58
CA THR A 166 -5.07 -0.11 1.80
C THR A 166 -6.26 -1.01 1.49
N ALA A 167 -7.15 -0.59 0.59
CA ALA A 167 -8.30 -1.40 0.15
C ALA A 167 -7.86 -2.70 -0.55
N GLY A 168 -6.89 -2.62 -1.46
CA GLY A 168 -6.34 -3.79 -2.13
C GLY A 168 -5.70 -4.79 -1.16
N LEU A 169 -4.93 -4.30 -0.18
CA LEU A 169 -4.32 -5.14 0.85
C LEU A 169 -5.37 -5.79 1.75
N ASN A 170 -6.37 -5.01 2.18
CA ASN A 170 -7.47 -5.50 2.99
C ASN A 170 -8.20 -6.68 2.33
N ALA A 171 -8.50 -6.58 1.04
CA ALA A 171 -9.08 -7.67 0.25
C ALA A 171 -8.16 -8.88 0.15
N TYR A 172 -6.87 -8.66 -0.13
CA TYR A 172 -5.87 -9.72 -0.32
C TYR A 172 -5.58 -10.56 0.95
N VAL A 173 -5.53 -9.92 2.12
CA VAL A 173 -5.23 -10.58 3.40
C VAL A 173 -6.36 -11.53 3.82
N GLY A 174 -7.61 -11.12 3.60
CA GLY A 174 -8.81 -11.89 3.93
C GLY A 174 -9.19 -11.85 5.42
N LYS A 175 -10.45 -12.14 5.74
CA LYS A 175 -11.07 -11.85 7.06
C LYS A 175 -10.31 -12.41 8.26
N LYS A 176 -9.80 -13.65 8.17
CA LYS A 176 -9.15 -14.35 9.29
C LYS A 176 -7.89 -13.65 9.83
N LEU A 177 -7.14 -12.96 8.97
CA LEU A 177 -5.86 -12.34 9.36
C LEU A 177 -5.99 -10.83 9.65
N ARG A 178 -7.18 -10.24 9.46
CA ARG A 178 -7.38 -8.78 9.59
C ARG A 178 -7.33 -8.27 11.03
N GLU A 179 -7.56 -9.11 12.02
CA GLU A 179 -7.57 -8.71 13.44
C GLU A 179 -6.23 -8.07 13.86
N ASN A 180 -5.12 -8.54 13.29
CA ASN A 180 -3.78 -8.04 13.56
C ASN A 180 -3.31 -7.00 12.51
N LEU A 181 -4.16 -6.57 11.58
CA LEU A 181 -3.82 -5.63 10.52
C LEU A 181 -4.42 -4.24 10.82
N ILE A 182 -3.55 -3.25 10.99
CA ILE A 182 -3.91 -1.85 11.12
C ILE A 182 -3.63 -1.16 9.78
N LEU A 183 -4.65 -0.54 9.19
CA LEU A 183 -4.55 0.20 7.94
C LEU A 183 -4.62 1.70 8.21
N VAL A 184 -3.66 2.45 7.68
CA VAL A 184 -3.66 3.90 7.69
C VAL A 184 -3.53 4.36 6.24
N ASP A 185 -4.51 5.10 5.74
CA ASP A 185 -4.37 5.80 4.48
C ASP A 185 -4.38 7.32 4.64
N ILE A 186 -3.89 7.97 3.59
CA ILE A 186 -3.94 9.41 3.43
C ILE A 186 -5.12 9.81 2.54
N VAL A 187 -5.62 11.03 2.73
CA VAL A 187 -6.49 11.66 1.73
C VAL A 187 -5.68 11.84 0.44
N CYS A 188 -6.13 11.21 -0.64
CA CYS A 188 -5.40 11.15 -1.89
C CYS A 188 -6.33 11.47 -3.07
N HIS A 189 -5.88 12.34 -3.97
CA HIS A 189 -6.56 12.65 -5.23
C HIS A 189 -5.80 12.07 -6.45
N GLY A 190 -4.54 11.69 -6.29
CA GLY A 190 -3.68 11.22 -7.37
C GLY A 190 -2.21 11.50 -7.08
N VAL A 191 -1.34 10.96 -7.93
CA VAL A 191 0.11 11.13 -7.85
C VAL A 191 0.67 11.37 -9.26
N PRO A 192 1.75 12.15 -9.42
CA PRO A 192 2.44 12.28 -10.71
C PRO A 192 3.09 10.96 -11.13
N GLY A 193 3.37 10.86 -12.44
CA GLY A 193 3.98 9.69 -13.05
C GLY A 193 5.40 9.43 -12.55
N PRO A 194 5.77 8.17 -12.26
CA PRO A 194 7.12 7.81 -11.84
C PRO A 194 8.23 8.26 -12.79
N TYR A 195 7.99 8.27 -14.11
CA TYR A 195 9.00 8.74 -15.07
C TYR A 195 9.16 10.26 -15.09
N LEU A 196 8.09 11.02 -14.82
CA LEU A 196 8.21 12.47 -14.64
C LEU A 196 9.08 12.80 -13.42
N TRP A 197 8.91 12.05 -12.33
CA TRP A 197 9.73 12.19 -11.14
C TRP A 197 11.20 11.84 -11.40
N ARG A 198 11.45 10.72 -12.09
CA ARG A 198 12.80 10.33 -12.53
C ARG A 198 13.46 11.45 -13.33
N ASP A 199 12.75 12.00 -14.32
CA ASP A 199 13.28 13.04 -15.20
C ASP A 199 13.54 14.35 -14.42
N TYR A 200 12.68 14.68 -13.45
CA TYR A 200 12.87 15.83 -12.56
C TYR A 200 14.12 15.71 -11.67
N ILE A 201 14.42 14.52 -11.14
CA ILE A 201 15.62 14.29 -10.31
C ILE A 201 16.90 14.31 -11.15
N ALA A 202 16.82 13.88 -12.40
CA ALA A 202 17.98 13.78 -13.28
C ALA A 202 18.37 15.10 -13.96
N TYR A 203 17.51 16.11 -13.89
CA TYR A 203 17.73 17.45 -14.43
C TYR A 203 18.64 18.29 -13.51
#